data_AF-A0ABD0Q5N0-F1
#
_entry.id   AF-A0ABD0Q5N0-F1
#
_cell.length_a   1.000
_cell.length_b   1.000
_cell.length_c   1.000
_cell.angle_alpha   90.00
_cell.angle_beta   90.00
_cell.angle_gamma   90.00
#
_symmetry.space_group_name_H-M   'P 1'
#
loop_
_entity.id
_entity.type
_entity.pdbx_description
1 polymer ?
#
loop_
_entity_poly.entity_id
_entity_poly.type
_entity_poly.pdbx_seq_one_letter_code
_entity_poly.pdbx_strand_id
1 'polypeptide(L)'
;WIGLSGDGTTSVFEWANKAPVSFTYWARAQPPPLLPNTTHCVYYAGEHHTWSVSDCDKNRAYMCMKKGSVNESAPEEGCPPDG
;
A
#
# COMPACT_ATOMS: atom_id res chain seq x y z
N TRP A 1 3.41 7.05 -2.31
CA TRP A 1 2.06 6.48 -2.37
C TRP A 1 2.14 4.97 -2.42
N ILE A 2 1.23 4.28 -1.74
CA ILE A 2 1.16 2.79 -1.70
C ILE A 2 -0.09 2.20 -2.36
N GLY A 3 -0.96 3.03 -2.95
CA GLY A 3 -2.17 2.56 -3.65
C GLY A 3 -3.36 2.28 -2.74
N LEU A 4 -3.31 2.73 -1.48
CA LEU A 4 -4.41 2.68 -0.51
C LEU A 4 -5.03 4.09 -0.38
N SER A 5 -6.36 4.19 -0.38
CA SER A 5 -7.09 5.46 -0.25
C SER A 5 -8.44 5.30 0.45
N GLY A 6 -8.97 6.38 1.04
CA GLY A 6 -10.30 6.43 1.65
C GLY A 6 -11.01 7.75 1.32
N ASP A 7 -12.34 7.78 1.39
CA ASP A 7 -13.16 8.95 1.01
C ASP A 7 -13.48 9.89 2.18
N GLY A 8 -13.00 9.55 3.38
CA GLY A 8 -13.21 10.28 4.63
C GLY A 8 -14.66 10.28 5.14
N THR A 9 -15.63 9.73 4.40
CA THR A 9 -17.02 9.55 4.88
C THR A 9 -17.10 8.38 5.82
N THR A 10 -16.29 7.37 5.55
CA THR A 10 -16.09 6.20 6.39
C THR A 10 -14.65 6.16 6.87
N SER A 11 -14.40 5.42 7.96
CA SER A 11 -13.05 5.08 8.40
C SER A 11 -12.46 3.90 7.62
N VAL A 12 -12.96 3.64 6.40
CA VAL A 12 -12.57 2.50 5.57
C VAL A 12 -11.64 2.97 4.46
N PHE A 13 -10.56 2.22 4.28
CA PHE A 13 -9.60 2.42 3.20
C PHE A 13 -9.65 1.21 2.26
N GLU A 14 -9.40 1.45 0.97
CA GLU A 14 -9.41 0.42 -0.06
C GLU A 14 -8.14 0.46 -0.91
N TRP A 15 -7.65 -0.71 -1.30
CA TRP A 15 -6.57 -0.82 -2.28
C TRP A 15 -7.09 -0.52 -3.69
N ALA A 16 -6.25 0.10 -4.51
CA ALA A 16 -6.56 0.42 -5.91
C ALA A 16 -6.91 -0.82 -6.76
N ASN A 17 -6.35 -1.98 -6.42
CA ASN A 17 -6.64 -3.26 -7.07
C ASN A 17 -7.87 -3.99 -6.48
N LYS A 18 -8.59 -3.36 -5.54
CA LYS A 18 -9.77 -3.92 -4.84
C LYS A 18 -9.50 -5.21 -4.06
N ALA A 19 -8.24 -5.53 -3.78
CA ALA A 19 -7.91 -6.59 -2.84
C ALA A 19 -8.42 -6.19 -1.42
N PRO A 20 -8.83 -7.18 -0.59
CA PRO A 20 -9.19 -6.91 0.79
C PRO A 20 -8.02 -6.31 1.58
N VAL A 21 -8.29 -5.34 2.45
CA VAL A 21 -7.29 -4.84 3.40
C VAL A 21 -7.22 -5.82 4.58
N SER A 22 -6.21 -6.69 4.57
CA SER A 22 -5.96 -7.67 5.65
C SER A 22 -4.88 -7.26 6.63
N PHE A 23 -4.09 -6.23 6.31
CA PHE A 23 -2.97 -5.75 7.10
C PHE A 23 -2.91 -4.22 7.07
N THR A 24 -2.55 -3.62 8.20
CA THR A 24 -2.29 -2.18 8.30
C THR A 24 -1.04 -1.91 9.14
N TYR A 25 -0.30 -0.85 8.78
CA TYR A 25 0.93 -0.46 9.47
C TYR A 25 1.00 1.06 9.69
N TRP A 26 -0.04 1.62 10.32
CA TRP A 26 -0.16 3.05 10.57
C TRP A 26 0.95 3.60 11.46
N ALA A 27 1.42 4.81 11.15
CA ALA A 27 2.26 5.58 12.06
C ALA A 27 1.48 5.94 13.34
N ARG A 28 2.20 6.31 14.40
CA ARG A 28 1.57 6.77 15.64
C ARG A 28 0.62 7.94 15.34
N ALA A 29 -0.61 7.86 15.87
CA ALA A 29 -1.68 8.85 15.68
C ALA A 29 -2.16 9.02 14.22
N GLN A 30 -2.08 7.96 13.41
CA GLN A 30 -2.69 7.89 12.08
C GLN A 30 -3.78 6.80 12.02
N PRO A 31 -4.78 6.95 11.15
CA PRO A 31 -5.11 8.18 10.40
C PRO A 31 -5.66 9.28 11.34
N PRO A 32 -5.47 10.57 11.02
CA PRO A 32 -6.13 11.66 11.73
C PRO A 32 -7.63 11.69 11.40
N PRO A 33 -8.44 12.54 12.08
CA PRO A 33 -9.79 12.82 11.63
C PRO A 33 -9.80 13.26 10.16
N LEU A 34 -10.51 12.50 9.33
CA LEU A 34 -10.57 12.73 7.89
C LEU A 34 -11.69 13.71 7.55
N LEU A 35 -11.48 14.49 6.50
CA LEU A 35 -12.53 15.33 5.93
C LEU A 35 -13.52 14.46 5.15
N PRO A 36 -14.83 14.54 5.43
CA PRO A 36 -15.83 13.79 4.68
C PRO A 36 -15.89 14.22 3.22
N ASN A 37 -16.27 13.28 2.34
CA ASN A 37 -16.35 13.46 0.88
C ASN A 37 -15.03 13.93 0.23
N THR A 38 -13.90 13.68 0.88
CA THR A 38 -12.58 14.09 0.38
C THR A 38 -11.70 12.85 0.28
N THR A 39 -11.08 12.64 -0.88
CA THR A 39 -10.20 11.47 -1.06
C THR A 39 -8.87 11.72 -0.35
N HIS A 40 -8.54 10.80 0.55
CA HIS A 40 -7.31 10.76 1.32
C HIS A 40 -6.44 9.61 0.84
N CYS A 41 -5.18 9.90 0.51
CA CYS A 41 -4.24 8.91 -0.01
C CYS A 41 -3.22 8.51 1.03
N VAL A 42 -2.70 7.27 0.95
CA VAL A 42 -1.76 6.72 1.92
C VAL A 42 -0.35 6.56 1.33
N TYR A 43 0.66 6.96 2.10
CA TYR A 43 2.07 6.89 1.73
C TYR A 43 2.94 6.35 2.86
N TYR A 44 4.13 5.84 2.51
CA TYR A 44 5.16 5.48 3.48
C TYR A 44 5.77 6.72 4.12
N ALA A 45 5.90 6.69 5.44
CA ALA A 45 6.42 7.77 6.25
C ALA A 45 7.43 7.26 7.29
N GLY A 46 8.45 8.09 7.54
CA GLY A 46 9.50 7.83 8.53
C GLY A 46 10.48 6.72 8.14
N GLU A 47 11.47 6.50 8.99
CA GLU A 47 12.52 5.49 8.80
C GLU A 47 12.01 4.06 8.90
N HIS A 48 10.92 3.86 9.65
CA HIS A 48 10.30 2.54 9.82
C HIS A 48 9.30 2.20 8.71
N HIS A 49 9.09 3.07 7.71
CA HIS A 49 8.14 2.86 6.63
C HIS A 49 6.71 2.55 7.11
N THR A 50 6.30 3.24 8.18
CA THR A 50 4.90 3.26 8.64
C THR A 50 4.02 4.03 7.66
N TRP A 51 2.69 3.93 7.80
CA TRP A 51 1.74 4.52 6.86
C TRP A 51 1.14 5.80 7.43
N SER A 52 1.03 6.82 6.59
CA SER A 52 0.39 8.09 6.93
C SER A 52 -0.55 8.53 5.81
N VAL A 53 -1.53 9.34 6.18
CA VAL A 53 -2.52 9.93 5.28
C VAL A 53 -2.08 11.34 4.84
N SER A 54 -2.36 11.70 3.59
CA SER A 54 -2.11 13.02 3.01
C SER A 54 -3.08 13.29 1.86
N ASP A 55 -3.28 14.57 1.53
CA ASP A 55 -4.00 14.97 0.31
C ASP A 55 -3.35 14.32 -0.91
N CYS A 56 -4.19 13.74 -1.78
CA CYS A 56 -3.75 12.99 -2.96
C CYS A 56 -3.00 13.87 -3.98
N ASP A 57 -3.26 15.18 -4.00
CA ASP A 57 -2.67 16.13 -4.94
C ASP A 57 -1.20 16.48 -4.62
N LYS A 58 -0.65 15.95 -3.52
CA LYS A 58 0.76 16.15 -3.19
C LYS A 58 1.66 15.32 -4.10
N ASN A 59 2.61 15.97 -4.76
CA ASN A 59 3.69 15.29 -5.47
C ASN A 59 4.56 14.48 -4.50
N ARG A 60 4.54 13.16 -4.66
CA ARG A 60 5.32 12.20 -3.86
C ARG A 60 5.76 11.03 -4.73
N ALA A 61 6.90 10.43 -4.39
CA ALA A 61 7.28 9.14 -4.96
C ALA A 61 6.21 8.08 -4.66
N TYR A 62 6.07 7.10 -5.54
CA TYR A 62 5.09 6.04 -5.44
C TYR A 62 5.68 4.68 -5.82
N MET A 63 5.02 3.63 -5.36
CA MET A 63 5.37 2.25 -5.68
C MET A 63 4.17 1.58 -6.35
N CYS A 64 4.42 0.78 -7.39
CA CYS A 64 3.41 0.02 -8.12
C CYS A 64 3.60 -1.47 -7.88
N MET A 65 2.50 -2.21 -7.98
CA MET A 65 2.50 -3.68 -7.93
C MET A 65 1.86 -4.23 -9.20
N LYS A 66 2.45 -5.30 -9.74
CA LYS A 66 1.87 -6.09 -10.84
C LYS A 66 2.08 -7.56 -10.53
N LYS A 67 1.11 -8.40 -10.91
CA LYS A 67 1.27 -9.85 -10.83
C LYS A 67 2.40 -10.31 -11.76
N GLY A 68 3.38 -11.00 -11.18
CA GLY A 68 4.45 -11.67 -11.95
C GLY A 68 3.94 -12.93 -12.66
N SER A 69 4.70 -13.38 -13.65
CA SER A 69 4.51 -14.67 -14.32
C SER A 69 5.60 -15.64 -13.89
N VAL A 70 5.22 -16.82 -13.41
CA VAL A 70 6.17 -17.91 -13.14
C VAL A 70 6.23 -18.79 -14.38
N ASN A 71 7.44 -19.11 -14.84
CA ASN A 71 7.64 -20.12 -15.86
C ASN A 71 8.07 -21.43 -15.18
N GLU A 72 7.11 -22.33 -14.95
CA GLU A 72 7.34 -23.63 -14.28
C GLU A 72 8.31 -24.54 -15.05
N SER A 73 8.54 -24.25 -16.33
CA SER A 73 9.48 -25.00 -17.19
C SER A 73 10.90 -24.40 -17.23
N ALA A 74 11.13 -23.26 -16.59
CA ALA A 74 12.47 -22.71 -16.46
C ALA A 74 13.28 -23.56 -15.46
N PRO A 75 14.52 -23.96 -15.78
CA PRO A 75 15.40 -24.54 -14.78
C PRO A 75 15.57 -23.54 -13.62
N GLU A 76 15.47 -24.00 -12.39
CA GLU A 76 15.83 -23.18 -11.22
C GLU A 76 17.36 -22.99 -11.21
N GLU A 77 17.85 -22.03 -11.99
CA GLU A 77 19.25 -21.61 -11.93
C GLU A 77 19.48 -20.88 -10.59
N GLY A 78 20.05 -21.61 -9.62
CA GLY A 78 20.58 -21.02 -8.39
C GLY A 78 19.93 -21.47 -7.08
N CYS A 79 18.93 -22.34 -7.10
CA CYS A 79 18.46 -23.01 -5.89
C CYS A 79 19.39 -24.22 -5.60
N PRO A 80 20.12 -24.24 -4.46
CA PRO A 80 20.85 -25.44 -4.06
C PRO A 80 19.85 -26.59 -3.87
N PRO A 81 20.20 -27.84 -4.24
CA PRO A 81 19.36 -28.97 -3.92
C PRO A 81 19.19 -29.08 -2.39
N ASP A 82 17.95 -29.29 -1.95
CA ASP A 82 17.66 -29.66 -0.56
C ASP A 82 18.42 -30.97 -0.24
N GLY A 83 19.34 -30.88 0.74
CA GLY A 83 20.12 -32.00 1.25
C GLY A 83 19.37 -32.80 2.32
#